data_AF-A0A6C8H3W8-F1
#
_entry.id   AF-A0A6C8H3W8-F1
#
_cell.length_a   1.000
_cell.length_b   1.000
_cell.length_c   1.000
_cell.angle_alpha   90.00
_cell.angle_beta   90.00
_cell.angle_gamma   90.00
#
_symmetry.space_group_name_H-M   'P 1'
#
loop_
_entity.id
_entity.type
_entity.pdbx_description
1 polymer ?
#
loop_
_entity_poly.entity_id
_entity_poly.type
_entity_poly.pdbx_seq_one_letter_code
_entity_poly.pdbx_strand_id
1 'polypeptide(L)'
;MTMMTATQALSVNPATGQTLAAMPWANAQEIEHALSLAASGFKKWKMTSVAQRAQTLRDIGQALRAHAEEMAQCITREMGKPIKQARAEVTKSAALCDWYAEHGPAMLNPEPTLVENQQAVIEYRPLGVILAIMPWNFPLWQVLRGAVPILLAGNSYLLKHAPNVTGCAQMIARILTEAGTPAGVYGWVNANNEGVSQMINDPRIAAVTVTANI
;
A
#
# COMPACT_ATOMS: atom_id res chain seq x y z
N MET A 1 -30.23 10.25 -18.41
CA MET A 1 -28.90 10.23 -19.06
C MET A 1 -28.16 9.01 -18.55
N THR A 2 -27.99 8.02 -19.41
CA THR A 2 -27.24 6.79 -19.14
C THR A 2 -25.81 7.21 -18.81
N MET A 3 -25.40 7.15 -17.54
CA MET A 3 -24.00 7.28 -17.20
C MET A 3 -23.30 6.07 -17.82
N MET A 4 -22.63 6.27 -18.95
CA MET A 4 -21.64 5.29 -19.41
C MET A 4 -20.66 5.14 -18.24
N THR A 5 -20.65 3.97 -17.60
CA THR A 5 -19.65 3.63 -16.60
C THR A 5 -18.30 3.82 -17.29
N ALA A 6 -17.53 4.82 -16.86
CA ALA A 6 -16.24 5.11 -17.48
C ALA A 6 -15.43 3.80 -17.52
N THR A 7 -14.93 3.41 -18.70
CA THR A 7 -14.12 2.19 -18.89
C THR A 7 -12.70 2.33 -18.33
N GLN A 8 -12.39 3.52 -17.78
CA GLN A 8 -11.06 3.94 -17.37
C GLN A 8 -11.14 4.73 -16.06
N ALA A 9 -10.09 4.61 -15.26
CA ALA A 9 -9.73 5.54 -14.22
C ALA A 9 -9.10 6.78 -14.86
N LEU A 10 -9.62 7.98 -14.54
CA LEU A 10 -9.19 9.23 -15.15
C LEU A 10 -8.49 10.12 -14.12
N SER A 11 -7.25 10.53 -14.42
CA SER A 11 -6.55 11.58 -13.69
C SER A 11 -6.74 12.91 -14.42
N VAL A 12 -7.26 13.92 -13.72
CA VAL A 12 -7.49 15.27 -14.24
C VAL A 12 -6.83 16.25 -13.28
N ASN A 13 -6.05 17.20 -13.80
CA ASN A 13 -5.44 18.22 -12.97
C ASN A 13 -6.52 19.19 -12.47
N PRO A 14 -6.80 19.26 -11.16
CA PRO A 14 -7.90 20.09 -10.65
C PRO A 14 -7.61 21.59 -10.75
N ALA A 15 -6.34 22.01 -10.89
CA ALA A 15 -5.98 23.42 -11.04
C ALA A 15 -6.24 23.95 -12.46
N THR A 16 -6.24 23.07 -13.47
CA THR A 16 -6.38 23.46 -14.88
C THR A 16 -7.60 22.85 -15.58
N GLY A 17 -8.21 21.82 -14.99
CA GLY A 17 -9.26 21.01 -15.61
C GLY A 17 -8.77 20.12 -16.76
N GLN A 18 -7.47 20.08 -17.03
CA GLN A 18 -6.92 19.30 -18.14
C GLN A 18 -6.71 17.83 -17.76
N THR A 19 -7.10 16.94 -18.66
CA THR A 19 -6.82 15.50 -18.52
C THR A 19 -5.32 15.23 -18.50
N LEU A 20 -4.87 14.48 -17.49
CA LEU A 20 -3.48 14.06 -17.34
C LEU A 20 -3.24 12.68 -17.94
N ALA A 21 -4.11 11.72 -17.61
CA ALA A 21 -3.99 10.34 -18.04
C ALA A 21 -5.34 9.61 -17.91
N ALA A 22 -5.50 8.54 -18.69
CA ALA A 22 -6.62 7.61 -18.57
C ALA A 22 -6.07 6.17 -18.55
N MET A 23 -6.46 5.39 -17.55
CA MET A 23 -5.98 4.03 -17.35
C MET A 23 -7.17 3.05 -17.37
N PRO A 24 -7.19 2.05 -18.26
CA PRO A 24 -8.23 1.02 -18.25
C PRO A 24 -8.34 0.34 -16.89
N TRP A 25 -9.56 -0.09 -16.54
CA TRP A 25 -9.73 -1.00 -15.41
C TRP A 25 -9.00 -2.31 -15.68
N ALA A 26 -8.43 -2.89 -14.62
CA ALA A 26 -7.81 -4.19 -14.68
C ALA A 26 -8.81 -5.24 -15.16
N ASN A 27 -8.41 -6.02 -16.16
CA ASN A 27 -9.18 -7.16 -16.63
C ASN A 27 -9.01 -8.37 -15.69
N ALA A 28 -9.74 -9.45 -15.95
CA ALA A 28 -9.71 -10.66 -15.12
C ALA A 28 -8.31 -11.29 -14.99
N GLN A 29 -7.51 -11.27 -16.06
CA GLN A 29 -6.15 -11.80 -16.05
C GLN A 29 -5.22 -10.95 -15.18
N GLU A 30 -5.35 -9.62 -15.24
CA GLU A 30 -4.55 -8.69 -14.44
C GLU A 30 -4.89 -8.79 -12.94
N ILE A 31 -6.18 -8.95 -12.60
CA ILE A 31 -6.62 -9.20 -11.21
C ILE A 31 -6.08 -10.54 -10.71
N GLU A 32 -6.20 -11.60 -11.51
CA GLU A 32 -5.65 -12.92 -11.16
C GLU A 32 -4.13 -12.85 -10.96
N HIS A 33 -3.41 -12.16 -11.85
CA HIS A 33 -1.98 -11.97 -11.73
C HIS A 33 -1.61 -11.25 -10.43
N ALA A 34 -2.33 -10.17 -10.09
CA ALA A 34 -2.10 -9.42 -8.86
C ALA A 34 -2.33 -10.28 -7.59
N LEU A 35 -3.40 -11.06 -7.56
CA LEU A 35 -3.71 -11.98 -6.46
C LEU A 35 -2.68 -13.11 -6.33
N SER A 36 -2.32 -13.74 -7.44
CA SER A 36 -1.32 -14.82 -7.49
C SER A 36 0.06 -14.33 -7.06
N LEU A 37 0.48 -13.18 -7.58
CA LEU A 37 1.76 -12.57 -7.22
C LEU A 37 1.78 -12.21 -5.73
N ALA A 38 0.71 -11.59 -5.21
CA ALA A 38 0.61 -11.24 -3.80
C ALA A 38 0.68 -12.48 -2.88
N ALA A 39 -0.05 -13.55 -3.21
CA ALA A 39 -0.02 -14.79 -2.45
C ALA A 39 1.37 -15.47 -2.47
N SER A 40 2.04 -15.48 -3.62
CA SER A 40 3.39 -16.02 -3.75
C SER A 40 4.44 -15.19 -3.01
N GLY A 41 4.29 -13.86 -3.03
CA GLY A 41 5.10 -12.92 -2.26
C GLY A 41 4.95 -13.16 -0.76
N PHE A 42 3.70 -13.24 -0.28
CA PHE A 42 3.39 -13.54 1.12
C PHE A 42 4.02 -14.86 1.59
N LYS A 43 3.94 -15.92 0.78
CA LYS A 43 4.49 -17.25 1.11
C LYS A 43 5.99 -17.19 1.45
N LYS A 44 6.74 -16.32 0.77
CA LYS A 44 8.17 -16.09 1.04
C LYS A 44 8.37 -15.07 2.17
N TRP A 45 7.62 -13.98 2.15
CA TRP A 45 7.77 -12.86 3.07
C TRP A 45 7.49 -13.23 4.53
N LYS A 46 6.49 -14.08 4.78
CA LYS A 46 6.17 -14.55 6.14
C LYS A 46 7.30 -15.34 6.81
N MET A 47 8.26 -15.85 6.02
CA MET A 47 9.41 -16.62 6.51
C MET A 47 10.63 -15.74 6.81
N THR A 48 10.59 -14.46 6.45
CA THR A 48 11.67 -13.52 6.75
C THR A 48 11.70 -13.19 8.24
N SER A 49 12.87 -12.81 8.75
CA SER A 49 12.97 -12.27 10.11
C SER A 49 12.36 -10.87 10.18
N VAL A 50 11.83 -10.49 11.36
CA VAL A 50 11.32 -9.13 11.58
C VAL A 50 12.40 -8.07 11.35
N ALA A 51 13.67 -8.38 11.62
CA ALA A 51 14.80 -7.50 11.37
C ALA A 51 15.02 -7.22 9.86
N GLN A 52 14.90 -8.24 9.01
CA GLN A 52 14.96 -8.06 7.55
C GLN A 52 13.81 -7.17 7.06
N ARG A 53 12.59 -7.39 7.56
CA ARG A 53 11.44 -6.55 7.21
C ARG A 53 11.59 -5.11 7.66
N ALA A 54 12.12 -4.90 8.87
CA ALA A 54 12.45 -3.57 9.37
C ALA A 54 13.53 -2.88 8.52
N GLN A 55 14.53 -3.62 8.03
CA GLN A 55 15.50 -3.06 7.10
C GLN A 55 14.84 -2.62 5.79
N THR A 56 13.98 -3.46 5.19
CA THR A 56 13.20 -3.07 4.01
C THR A 56 12.38 -1.80 4.24
N LEU A 57 11.83 -1.59 5.45
CA LEU A 57 11.15 -0.32 5.76
C LEU A 57 12.11 0.89 5.72
N ARG A 58 13.34 0.76 6.24
CA ARG A 58 14.36 1.84 6.12
C ARG A 58 14.69 2.11 4.66
N ASP A 59 14.83 1.07 3.86
CA ASP A 59 15.14 1.17 2.43
C ASP A 59 13.99 1.88 1.68
N ILE A 60 12.73 1.61 2.02
CA ILE A 60 11.55 2.34 1.51
C ILE A 60 11.61 3.82 1.91
N GLY A 61 11.93 4.11 3.19
CA GLY A 61 12.11 5.47 3.67
C GLY A 61 13.20 6.22 2.91
N GLN A 62 14.32 5.56 2.61
CA GLN A 62 15.42 6.10 1.81
C GLN A 62 14.98 6.37 0.36
N ALA A 63 14.34 5.40 -0.31
CA ALA A 63 13.87 5.55 -1.68
C ALA A 63 12.82 6.68 -1.81
N LEU A 64 11.90 6.81 -0.84
CA LEU A 64 10.95 7.93 -0.81
C LEU A 64 11.65 9.29 -0.70
N ARG A 65 12.72 9.38 0.09
CA ARG A 65 13.52 10.60 0.20
C ARG A 65 14.26 10.91 -1.09
N ALA A 66 14.77 9.90 -1.79
CA ALA A 66 15.42 10.06 -3.09
C ALA A 66 14.46 10.60 -4.16
N HIS A 67 13.18 10.22 -4.11
CA HIS A 67 12.13 10.68 -5.03
C HIS A 67 11.22 11.76 -4.45
N ALA A 68 11.65 12.48 -3.40
CA ALA A 68 10.72 13.25 -2.59
C ALA A 68 9.99 14.36 -3.35
N GLU A 69 10.72 15.13 -4.17
CA GLU A 69 10.12 16.20 -4.96
C GLU A 69 9.24 15.66 -6.08
N GLU A 70 9.66 14.57 -6.75
CA GLU A 70 8.88 13.93 -7.81
C GLU A 70 7.53 13.44 -7.28
N MET A 71 7.54 12.79 -6.12
CA MET A 71 6.33 12.31 -5.44
C MET A 71 5.43 13.46 -5.00
N ALA A 72 5.99 14.53 -4.42
CA ALA A 72 5.23 15.71 -4.03
C ALA A 72 4.56 16.39 -5.23
N GLN A 73 5.29 16.53 -6.35
CA GLN A 73 4.76 17.10 -7.59
C GLN A 73 3.65 16.23 -8.20
N CYS A 74 3.78 14.90 -8.14
CA CYS A 74 2.73 13.98 -8.59
C CYS A 74 1.44 14.14 -7.77
N ILE A 75 1.55 14.21 -6.44
CA ILE A 75 0.42 14.46 -5.53
C ILE A 75 -0.26 15.78 -5.89
N THR A 76 0.49 16.89 -5.97
CA THR A 76 -0.07 18.20 -6.31
C THR A 76 -0.74 18.19 -7.68
N ARG A 77 -0.12 17.56 -8.69
CA ARG A 77 -0.62 17.55 -10.06
C ARG A 77 -1.93 16.77 -10.19
N GLU A 78 -2.06 15.62 -9.56
CA GLU A 78 -3.27 14.77 -9.71
C GLU A 78 -4.44 15.18 -8.81
N MET A 79 -4.19 15.77 -7.63
CA MET A 79 -5.27 16.06 -6.67
C MET A 79 -5.23 17.46 -6.04
N GLY A 80 -4.33 18.34 -6.50
CA GLY A 80 -4.41 19.78 -6.22
C GLY A 80 -3.92 20.21 -4.84
N LYS A 81 -3.32 19.32 -4.06
CA LYS A 81 -2.75 19.68 -2.75
C LYS A 81 -1.67 20.77 -2.91
N PRO A 82 -1.68 21.83 -2.08
CA PRO A 82 -0.60 22.82 -2.09
C PRO A 82 0.77 22.15 -1.94
N ILE A 83 1.73 22.47 -2.83
CA ILE A 83 3.01 21.74 -2.93
C ILE A 83 3.78 21.66 -1.61
N LYS A 84 3.69 22.70 -0.75
CA LYS A 84 4.28 22.69 0.60
C LYS A 84 3.69 21.56 1.46
N GLN A 85 2.39 21.33 1.38
CA GLN A 85 1.71 20.25 2.11
C GLN A 85 2.00 18.87 1.49
N ALA A 86 2.13 18.77 0.17
CA ALA A 86 2.54 17.54 -0.50
C ALA A 86 3.96 17.12 -0.10
N ARG A 87 4.91 18.05 -0.05
CA ARG A 87 6.27 17.79 0.47
C ARG A 87 6.27 17.34 1.93
N ALA A 88 5.41 17.97 2.76
CA ALA A 88 5.24 17.55 4.16
C ALA A 88 4.64 16.14 4.27
N GLU A 89 3.71 15.76 3.38
CA GLU A 89 3.18 14.40 3.31
C GLU A 89 4.27 13.38 3.00
N VAL A 90 5.16 13.66 2.03
CA VAL A 90 6.28 12.78 1.71
C VAL A 90 7.24 12.64 2.89
N THR A 91 7.58 13.77 3.52
CA THR A 91 8.46 13.80 4.71
C THR A 91 7.89 12.93 5.83
N LYS A 92 6.60 13.10 6.15
CA LYS A 92 5.91 12.33 7.19
C LYS A 92 5.84 10.84 6.85
N SER A 93 5.60 10.52 5.59
CA SER A 93 5.52 9.14 5.08
C SER A 93 6.86 8.41 5.17
N ALA A 94 7.97 9.08 4.84
CA ALA A 94 9.31 8.52 5.01
C ALA A 94 9.73 8.39 6.48
N ALA A 95 9.31 9.32 7.35
CA ALA A 95 9.56 9.24 8.79
C ALA A 95 8.81 8.08 9.46
N LEU A 96 7.58 7.77 8.99
CA LEU A 96 6.80 6.62 9.44
C LEU A 96 7.54 5.29 9.22
N CYS A 97 8.22 5.17 8.08
CA CYS A 97 8.97 3.98 7.73
C CYS A 97 10.11 3.73 8.73
N ASP A 98 10.89 4.78 9.05
CA ASP A 98 11.97 4.69 10.03
C ASP A 98 11.43 4.39 11.44
N TRP A 99 10.35 5.07 11.84
CA TRP A 99 9.74 4.89 13.15
C TRP A 99 9.29 3.44 13.39
N TYR A 100 8.63 2.82 12.39
CA TYR A 100 8.25 1.42 12.48
C TYR A 100 9.44 0.47 12.37
N ALA A 101 10.48 0.82 11.60
CA ALA A 101 11.70 0.02 11.55
C ALA A 101 12.45 -0.01 12.90
N GLU A 102 12.36 1.07 13.68
CA GLU A 102 12.96 1.19 15.00
C GLU A 102 12.11 0.53 16.08
N HIS A 103 10.84 0.92 16.19
CA HIS A 103 10.00 0.54 17.33
C HIS A 103 9.13 -0.69 17.07
N GLY A 104 8.77 -0.95 15.82
CA GLY A 104 7.84 -2.00 15.45
C GLY A 104 8.29 -3.42 15.72
N PRO A 105 9.58 -3.81 15.59
CA PRO A 105 10.01 -5.17 15.90
C PRO A 105 9.68 -5.63 17.32
N ALA A 106 9.83 -4.76 18.31
CA ALA A 106 9.52 -5.08 19.70
C ALA A 106 8.02 -5.31 19.93
N MET A 107 7.15 -4.68 19.13
CA MET A 107 5.69 -4.87 19.20
C MET A 107 5.24 -6.26 18.72
N LEU A 108 6.13 -7.04 18.10
CA LEU A 108 5.86 -8.40 17.62
C LEU A 108 6.49 -9.47 18.49
N ASN A 109 7.09 -9.11 19.63
CA ASN A 109 7.62 -10.08 20.57
C ASN A 109 6.47 -10.90 21.19
N PRO A 110 6.70 -12.19 21.51
CA PRO A 110 5.70 -12.99 22.19
C PRO A 110 5.35 -12.41 23.56
N GLU A 111 4.07 -12.42 23.91
CA GLU A 111 3.62 -12.00 25.25
C GLU A 111 3.49 -13.22 26.18
N PRO A 112 3.94 -13.11 27.44
CA PRO A 112 3.72 -14.16 28.43
C PRO A 112 2.24 -14.21 28.83
N THR A 113 1.81 -15.36 29.33
CA THR A 113 0.46 -15.53 29.89
C THR A 113 0.53 -15.77 31.40
N LEU A 114 -0.64 -15.81 32.05
CA LEU A 114 -0.76 -16.20 33.47
C LEU A 114 -0.62 -17.72 33.70
N VAL A 115 -0.43 -18.52 32.65
CA VAL A 115 -0.21 -19.97 32.78
C VAL A 115 1.14 -20.21 33.44
N GLU A 116 1.13 -21.07 34.46
CA GLU A 116 2.32 -21.37 35.26
C GLU A 116 3.47 -21.96 34.42
N ASN A 117 4.69 -21.82 34.93
CA ASN A 117 5.92 -22.40 34.36
C ASN A 117 6.20 -21.98 32.91
N GLN A 118 5.73 -20.81 32.48
CA GLN A 118 5.95 -20.23 31.15
C GLN A 118 5.51 -21.17 30.00
N GLN A 119 4.51 -22.02 30.23
CA GLN A 119 4.07 -23.04 29.26
C GLN A 119 3.19 -22.48 28.13
N ALA A 120 2.75 -21.22 28.21
CA ALA A 120 1.93 -20.59 27.18
C ALA A 120 2.34 -19.15 26.91
N VAL A 121 2.38 -18.81 25.62
CA VAL A 121 2.70 -17.48 25.09
C VAL A 121 1.68 -17.08 24.01
N ILE A 122 1.51 -15.79 23.81
CA ILE A 122 0.77 -15.22 22.67
C ILE A 122 1.79 -14.82 21.60
N GLU A 123 1.57 -15.26 20.37
CA GLU A 123 2.47 -15.01 19.23
C GLU A 123 1.75 -14.24 18.13
N TYR A 124 2.38 -13.17 17.64
CA TYR A 124 1.84 -12.33 16.57
C TYR A 124 2.30 -12.84 15.20
N ARG A 125 1.51 -13.75 14.62
CA ARG A 125 1.79 -14.34 13.30
C ARG A 125 1.13 -13.53 12.18
N PRO A 126 1.75 -13.43 11.00
CA PRO A 126 1.12 -12.78 9.86
C PRO A 126 -0.11 -13.54 9.39
N LEU A 127 -1.07 -12.81 8.87
CA LEU A 127 -2.38 -13.31 8.46
C LEU A 127 -2.40 -13.76 6.99
N GLY A 128 -1.88 -12.94 6.08
CA GLY A 128 -1.96 -13.22 4.63
C GLY A 128 -1.77 -12.01 3.74
N VAL A 129 -2.48 -12.00 2.61
CA VAL A 129 -2.58 -10.82 1.74
C VAL A 129 -3.68 -9.91 2.28
N ILE A 130 -3.35 -8.64 2.49
CA ILE A 130 -4.31 -7.61 2.92
C ILE A 130 -4.69 -6.76 1.71
N LEU A 131 -5.99 -6.75 1.37
CA LEU A 131 -6.53 -5.86 0.35
C LEU A 131 -6.78 -4.48 0.97
N ALA A 132 -6.27 -3.44 0.33
CA ALA A 132 -6.35 -2.08 0.83
C ALA A 132 -7.06 -1.15 -0.14
N ILE A 133 -8.14 -0.51 0.30
CA ILE A 133 -8.91 0.45 -0.48
C ILE A 133 -8.63 1.85 0.05
N MET A 134 -7.95 2.68 -0.73
CA MET A 134 -7.37 3.96 -0.25
C MET A 134 -7.87 5.19 -1.01
N PRO A 135 -8.11 6.33 -0.32
CA PRO A 135 -8.68 7.54 -0.89
C PRO A 135 -7.60 8.46 -1.49
N TRP A 136 -8.01 9.53 -2.17
CA TRP A 136 -7.13 10.45 -2.90
C TRP A 136 -6.59 11.63 -2.08
N ASN A 137 -7.12 11.93 -0.89
CA ASN A 137 -6.79 13.16 -0.16
C ASN A 137 -5.35 13.18 0.40
N PHE A 138 -4.76 12.01 0.61
CA PHE A 138 -3.37 11.82 1.03
C PHE A 138 -2.84 10.57 0.30
N PRO A 139 -2.54 10.68 -1.01
CA PRO A 139 -2.28 9.53 -1.87
C PRO A 139 -1.12 8.66 -1.40
N LEU A 140 -0.13 9.25 -0.74
CA LEU A 140 1.03 8.52 -0.22
C LEU A 140 0.82 8.13 1.24
N TRP A 141 0.43 9.09 2.08
CA TRP A 141 0.36 8.87 3.53
C TRP A 141 -0.70 7.83 3.89
N GLN A 142 -1.85 7.78 3.20
CA GLN A 142 -2.88 6.77 3.49
C GLN A 142 -2.40 5.36 3.17
N VAL A 143 -1.69 5.21 2.06
CA VAL A 143 -1.12 3.94 1.64
C VAL A 143 -0.09 3.48 2.67
N LEU A 144 0.90 4.31 3.00
CA LEU A 144 1.97 3.89 3.91
C LEU A 144 1.53 3.77 5.37
N ARG A 145 0.52 4.55 5.81
CA ARG A 145 -0.05 4.43 7.16
C ARG A 145 -0.55 3.02 7.45
N GLY A 146 -1.13 2.35 6.44
CA GLY A 146 -1.50 0.94 6.53
C GLY A 146 -0.36 0.00 6.13
N ALA A 147 0.27 0.25 4.98
CA ALA A 147 1.23 -0.69 4.40
C ALA A 147 2.45 -0.93 5.30
N VAL A 148 3.05 0.12 5.90
CA VAL A 148 4.26 -0.01 6.71
C VAL A 148 4.10 -1.03 7.86
N PRO A 149 3.10 -0.91 8.77
CA PRO A 149 2.89 -1.92 9.80
C PRO A 149 2.43 -3.27 9.25
N ILE A 150 1.61 -3.31 8.19
CA ILE A 150 1.14 -4.56 7.58
C ILE A 150 2.32 -5.39 7.05
N LEU A 151 3.25 -4.75 6.34
CA LEU A 151 4.46 -5.39 5.82
C LEU A 151 5.37 -5.85 6.96
N LEU A 152 5.55 -5.03 8.01
CA LEU A 152 6.36 -5.39 9.18
C LEU A 152 5.81 -6.60 9.94
N ALA A 153 4.49 -6.72 10.05
CA ALA A 153 3.83 -7.89 10.63
C ALA A 153 4.03 -9.16 9.79
N GLY A 154 4.54 -9.06 8.56
CA GLY A 154 4.86 -10.19 7.68
C GLY A 154 3.79 -10.50 6.63
N ASN A 155 2.83 -9.58 6.42
CA ASN A 155 1.78 -9.72 5.42
C ASN A 155 2.21 -9.14 4.06
N SER A 156 1.50 -9.52 3.00
CA SER A 156 1.52 -8.79 1.73
C SER A 156 0.45 -7.71 1.71
N TYR A 157 0.66 -6.64 0.95
CA TYR A 157 -0.26 -5.52 0.80
C TYR A 157 -0.64 -5.32 -0.68
N LEU A 158 -1.92 -5.51 -1.01
CA LEU A 158 -2.46 -5.30 -2.35
C LEU A 158 -3.36 -4.06 -2.36
N LEU A 159 -2.91 -3.01 -3.04
CA LEU A 159 -3.59 -1.72 -3.10
C LEU A 159 -4.61 -1.65 -4.24
N LYS A 160 -5.82 -1.18 -3.94
CA LYS A 160 -6.72 -0.53 -4.89
C LYS A 160 -6.83 0.94 -4.51
N HIS A 161 -6.26 1.83 -5.32
CA HIS A 161 -6.27 3.27 -5.01
C HIS A 161 -7.51 3.98 -5.58
N ALA A 162 -7.65 5.26 -5.25
CA ALA A 162 -8.68 6.11 -5.82
C ALA A 162 -8.37 6.36 -7.31
N PRO A 163 -9.38 6.34 -8.20
CA PRO A 163 -9.16 6.30 -9.64
C PRO A 163 -8.61 7.61 -10.23
N ASN A 164 -8.62 8.70 -9.47
CA ASN A 164 -8.09 9.99 -9.87
C ASN A 164 -6.61 10.21 -9.50
N VAL A 165 -5.97 9.23 -8.85
CA VAL A 165 -4.56 9.31 -8.39
C VAL A 165 -3.76 8.07 -8.79
N THR A 166 -4.06 7.51 -9.96
CA THR A 166 -3.39 6.30 -10.47
C THR A 166 -1.93 6.56 -10.82
N GLY A 167 -1.55 7.79 -11.19
CA GLY A 167 -0.15 8.19 -11.37
C GLY A 167 0.64 8.14 -10.05
N CYS A 168 0.03 8.57 -8.95
CA CYS A 168 0.60 8.41 -7.61
C CYS A 168 0.75 6.92 -7.26
N ALA A 169 -0.26 6.09 -7.55
CA ALA A 169 -0.19 4.65 -7.30
C ALA A 169 0.98 3.97 -8.07
N GLN A 170 1.15 4.31 -9.34
CA GLN A 170 2.27 3.86 -10.18
C GLN A 170 3.62 4.29 -9.59
N MET A 171 3.74 5.57 -9.19
CA MET A 171 4.97 6.10 -8.63
C MET A 171 5.33 5.45 -7.29
N ILE A 172 4.36 5.22 -6.41
CA ILE A 172 4.57 4.49 -5.15
C ILE A 172 5.07 3.07 -5.44
N ALA A 173 4.46 2.34 -6.37
CA ALA A 173 4.89 1.01 -6.74
C ALA A 173 6.33 0.98 -7.28
N ARG A 174 6.70 1.96 -8.11
CA ARG A 174 8.08 2.10 -8.62
C ARG A 174 9.07 2.34 -7.47
N ILE A 175 8.78 3.28 -6.58
CA ILE A 175 9.65 3.61 -5.43
C ILE A 175 9.83 2.40 -4.50
N LEU A 176 8.75 1.67 -4.19
CA LEU A 176 8.85 0.47 -3.34
C LEU A 176 9.62 -0.67 -4.02
N THR A 177 9.53 -0.78 -5.35
CA THR A 177 10.33 -1.73 -6.12
C THR A 177 11.82 -1.36 -6.08
N GLU A 178 12.15 -0.08 -6.23
CA GLU A 178 13.53 0.44 -6.14
C GLU A 178 14.14 0.26 -4.75
N ALA A 179 13.31 0.37 -3.69
CA ALA A 179 13.68 0.03 -2.32
C ALA A 179 13.96 -1.48 -2.10
N GLY A 180 13.81 -2.32 -3.12
CA GLY A 180 14.03 -3.76 -3.02
C GLY A 180 12.88 -4.52 -2.35
N THR A 181 11.68 -3.93 -2.25
CA THR A 181 10.50 -4.64 -1.75
C THR A 181 10.22 -5.85 -2.66
N PRO A 182 10.19 -7.09 -2.13
CA PRO A 182 10.05 -8.25 -3.00
C PRO A 182 8.73 -8.25 -3.79
N ALA A 183 8.76 -8.80 -4.99
CA ALA A 183 7.56 -8.89 -5.84
C ALA A 183 6.39 -9.58 -5.10
N GLY A 184 5.22 -8.94 -5.11
CA GLY A 184 4.02 -9.42 -4.43
C GLY A 184 3.97 -9.14 -2.92
N VAL A 185 5.03 -8.63 -2.30
CA VAL A 185 4.97 -8.14 -0.91
C VAL A 185 4.21 -6.82 -0.87
N TYR A 186 4.53 -5.91 -1.79
CA TYR A 186 3.67 -4.78 -2.14
C TYR A 186 3.24 -4.92 -3.60
N GLY A 187 1.99 -4.59 -3.87
CA GLY A 187 1.46 -4.50 -5.22
C GLY A 187 0.23 -3.60 -5.26
N TRP A 188 -0.21 -3.26 -6.46
CA TRP A 188 -1.44 -2.51 -6.65
C TRP A 188 -2.15 -2.95 -7.93
N VAL A 189 -3.46 -2.74 -7.99
CA VAL A 189 -4.29 -3.08 -9.15
C VAL A 189 -5.34 -1.99 -9.37
N ASN A 190 -5.50 -1.55 -10.62
CA ASN A 190 -6.52 -0.57 -11.00
C ASN A 190 -7.90 -1.25 -11.20
N ALA A 191 -8.42 -1.89 -10.16
CA ALA A 191 -9.70 -2.61 -10.24
C ALA A 191 -10.90 -1.65 -10.15
N ASN A 192 -11.96 -1.96 -10.93
CA ASN A 192 -13.29 -1.38 -10.73
C ASN A 192 -13.98 -2.03 -9.52
N ASN A 193 -15.23 -1.64 -9.23
CA ASN A 193 -15.96 -2.17 -8.06
C ASN A 193 -16.21 -3.68 -8.14
N GLU A 194 -16.50 -4.22 -9.33
CA GLU A 194 -16.68 -5.66 -9.52
C GLU A 194 -15.39 -6.43 -9.25
N GLY A 195 -14.25 -5.93 -9.75
CA GLY A 195 -12.93 -6.49 -9.47
C GLY A 195 -12.56 -6.42 -7.98
N VAL A 196 -12.94 -5.35 -7.28
CA VAL A 196 -12.79 -5.28 -5.81
C VAL A 196 -13.65 -6.35 -5.14
N SER A 197 -14.92 -6.51 -5.51
CA SER A 197 -15.79 -7.56 -4.99
C SER A 197 -15.23 -8.95 -5.26
N GLN A 198 -14.66 -9.19 -6.45
CA GLN A 198 -13.97 -10.44 -6.78
C GLN A 198 -12.81 -10.70 -5.83
N MET A 199 -11.94 -9.72 -5.60
CA MET A 199 -10.79 -9.87 -4.71
C MET A 199 -11.21 -10.10 -3.25
N ILE A 200 -12.26 -9.42 -2.75
CA ILE A 200 -12.77 -9.60 -1.38
C ILE A 200 -13.26 -11.05 -1.17
N ASN A 201 -13.88 -11.66 -2.20
CA ASN A 201 -14.37 -13.03 -2.13
C ASN A 201 -13.30 -14.09 -2.47
N ASP A 202 -12.08 -13.69 -2.82
CA ASP A 202 -11.00 -14.61 -3.16
C ASP A 202 -10.30 -15.13 -1.91
N PRO A 203 -10.09 -16.46 -1.77
CA PRO A 203 -9.51 -17.05 -0.55
C PRO A 203 -8.06 -16.65 -0.28
N ARG A 204 -7.36 -16.02 -1.24
CA ARG A 204 -6.00 -15.50 -1.04
C ARG A 204 -5.99 -14.20 -0.25
N ILE A 205 -7.08 -13.44 -0.26
CA ILE A 205 -7.24 -12.22 0.54
C ILE A 205 -7.68 -12.63 1.95
N ALA A 206 -6.85 -12.29 2.94
CA ALA A 206 -7.07 -12.72 4.32
C ALA A 206 -7.83 -11.67 5.15
N ALA A 207 -7.68 -10.38 4.81
CA ALA A 207 -8.44 -9.29 5.41
C ALA A 207 -8.47 -8.05 4.50
N VAL A 208 -9.31 -7.09 4.86
CA VAL A 208 -9.51 -5.83 4.12
C VAL A 208 -9.28 -4.64 5.05
N THR A 209 -8.61 -3.61 4.54
CA THR A 209 -8.55 -2.28 5.18
C THR A 209 -9.11 -1.23 4.23
N VAL A 210 -9.97 -0.35 4.76
CA VAL A 210 -10.60 0.72 3.99
C VAL A 210 -10.34 2.04 4.69
N THR A 211 -9.81 3.00 3.97
CA THR A 211 -9.93 4.41 4.36
C THR A 211 -10.74 5.13 3.30
N ALA A 212 -11.77 5.84 3.74
CA ALA A 212 -12.62 6.65 2.88
C ALA A 212 -12.67 8.09 3.42
N ASN A 213 -13.10 9.01 2.57
CA ASN A 213 -13.56 10.31 3.03
C ASN A 213 -15.08 10.24 3.17
N ILE A 214 -15.63 10.87 4.21
CA ILE A 214 -17.06 11.17 4.32
C ILE A 214 -17.34 12.41 3.48
#